data_AF-A0A1C6GZT8-F1
#
_entry.id   AF-A0A1C6GZT8-F1
#
_cell.length_a   1.000
_cell.length_b   1.000
_cell.length_c   1.000
_cell.angle_alpha   90.00
_cell.angle_beta   90.00
_cell.angle_gamma   90.00
#
_symmetry.space_group_name_H-M   'P 1'
#
loop_
_entity.id
_entity.type
_entity.pdbx_description
1 polymer ?
#
loop_
_entity_poly.entity_id
_entity_poly.type
_entity_poly.pdbx_seq_one_letter_code
_entity_poly.pdbx_strand_id
1 'polypeptide(L)'
;MIFFSNILELFCTNFFLTGYISGNNTFPQPLDEKEEEKYLELLKSGDKKAKGVLIERNLRLVAHIVKKYQIPNKDIDELISIGTVGLIKAIDSFDASKGTRLATYASRCIENEILMLFRSSKKQKGETFLHDPIGVDKEGNEIS
;
A
#
# COMPACT_ATOMS: atom_id res chain seq x y z
N MET A 1 -18.03 17.90 16.87
CA MET A 1 -16.78 17.97 16.08
C MET A 1 -16.31 16.58 15.62
N ILE A 2 -16.43 15.53 16.44
CA ILE A 2 -16.00 14.14 16.12
C ILE A 2 -16.93 13.44 15.10
N PHE A 3 -18.23 13.75 15.08
CA PHE A 3 -19.18 13.09 14.17
C PHE A 3 -18.95 13.47 12.69
N PHE A 4 -18.58 14.72 12.43
CA PHE A 4 -18.26 15.21 11.09
C PHE A 4 -16.92 14.66 10.56
N SER A 5 -15.93 14.48 11.45
CA SER A 5 -14.65 13.86 11.06
C SER A 5 -14.80 12.37 10.76
N ASN A 6 -15.64 11.64 11.51
CA ASN A 6 -15.95 10.23 11.22
C ASN A 6 -16.76 10.07 9.92
N ILE A 7 -17.68 10.99 9.63
CA ILE A 7 -18.40 11.02 8.34
C ILE A 7 -17.44 11.31 7.20
N LEU A 8 -16.50 12.24 7.37
CA LEU A 8 -15.48 12.55 6.36
C LEU A 8 -14.52 11.36 6.14
N GLU A 9 -14.10 10.67 7.20
CA GLU A 9 -13.33 9.42 7.11
C GLU A 9 -14.10 8.30 6.40
N LEU A 10 -15.41 8.18 6.67
CA LEU A 10 -16.29 7.23 5.99
C LEU A 10 -16.42 7.55 4.50
N PHE A 11 -16.44 8.83 4.11
CA PHE A 11 -16.41 9.24 2.71
C PHE A 11 -15.04 8.99 2.05
N CYS A 12 -13.92 9.21 2.75
CA CYS A 12 -12.58 8.94 2.22
C CYS A 12 -12.32 7.43 2.02
N THR A 13 -12.75 6.59 2.96
CA THR A 13 -12.64 5.12 2.88
C THR A 13 -13.55 4.56 1.79
N ASN A 14 -14.80 5.02 1.71
CA ASN A 14 -15.71 4.61 0.64
C ASN A 14 -15.30 5.13 -0.74
N PHE A 15 -14.61 6.27 -0.84
CA PHE A 15 -14.07 6.76 -2.12
C PHE A 15 -12.98 5.83 -2.68
N PHE A 16 -12.08 5.34 -1.81
CA PHE A 16 -11.07 4.35 -2.20
C PHE A 16 -11.71 3.01 -2.62
N LEU A 17 -12.71 2.55 -1.87
CA LEU A 17 -13.42 1.28 -2.15
C LEU A 17 -14.29 1.35 -3.43
N THR A 18 -15.02 2.44 -3.64
CA THR A 18 -15.83 2.65 -4.86
C THR A 18 -14.96 2.91 -6.08
N GLY A 19 -13.81 3.55 -5.92
CA GLY A 19 -12.78 3.71 -6.96
C GLY A 19 -12.13 2.40 -7.41
N TYR A 20 -12.15 1.35 -6.57
CA TYR A 20 -11.68 0.01 -6.91
C TYR A 20 -12.65 -0.76 -7.83
N ILE A 21 -13.96 -0.52 -7.68
CA ILE A 21 -15.04 -1.31 -8.34
C ILE A 21 -15.63 -0.58 -9.56
N SER A 22 -15.67 0.75 -9.56
CA SER A 22 -16.33 1.53 -10.62
C SER A 22 -15.33 2.05 -11.66
N GLY A 23 -15.47 1.58 -12.90
CA GLY A 23 -14.58 1.90 -14.01
C GLY A 23 -14.37 3.40 -14.27
N ASN A 24 -13.09 3.75 -14.40
CA ASN A 24 -12.50 4.77 -15.26
C ASN A 24 -12.48 6.28 -14.88
N ASN A 25 -13.15 6.78 -13.84
CA ASN A 25 -13.17 8.25 -13.57
C ASN A 25 -12.76 8.76 -12.17
N THR A 26 -12.34 7.90 -11.24
CA THR A 26 -12.10 8.34 -9.85
C THR A 26 -10.69 8.84 -9.58
N PHE A 27 -9.66 8.20 -10.14
CA PHE A 27 -8.27 8.63 -9.96
C PHE A 27 -7.84 9.58 -11.08
N PRO A 28 -7.11 10.66 -10.76
CA PRO A 28 -6.58 11.55 -11.78
C PRO A 28 -5.68 10.77 -12.74
N GLN A 29 -5.61 11.23 -13.98
CA GLN A 29 -4.72 10.64 -14.99
C GLN A 29 -3.26 10.69 -14.51
N PRO A 30 -2.34 9.88 -15.04
CA PRO A 30 -0.92 10.06 -14.79
C PRO A 30 -0.45 11.47 -15.22
N LEU A 31 0.62 11.97 -14.63
CA LEU A 31 1.27 13.20 -15.10
C LEU A 31 1.97 12.95 -16.44
N ASP A 32 2.07 13.99 -17.27
CA ASP A 32 2.99 13.97 -18.39
C ASP A 32 4.45 14.05 -17.90
N GLU A 33 5.41 13.64 -18.71
CA GLU A 33 6.83 13.55 -18.34
C GLU A 33 7.39 14.90 -17.84
N LYS A 34 7.03 16.00 -18.52
CA LYS A 34 7.44 17.36 -18.12
C LYS A 34 6.81 17.82 -16.82
N GLU A 35 5.56 17.42 -16.56
CA GLU A 35 4.89 17.76 -15.32
C GLU A 35 5.46 16.96 -14.15
N GLU A 36 5.72 15.65 -14.35
CA GLU A 36 6.37 14.80 -13.36
C GLU A 36 7.74 15.37 -12.97
N GLU A 37 8.56 15.77 -13.94
CA GLU A 37 9.86 16.42 -13.67
C GLU A 37 9.70 17.69 -12.84
N LYS A 38 8.76 18.57 -13.20
CA LYS A 38 8.46 19.80 -12.45
C LYS A 38 8.08 19.50 -10.99
N TYR A 39 7.19 18.53 -10.75
CA TYR A 39 6.78 18.19 -9.38
C TYR A 39 7.90 17.52 -8.59
N LEU A 40 8.77 16.74 -9.25
CA LEU A 40 9.95 16.16 -8.62
C LEU A 40 10.97 17.24 -8.21
N GLU A 41 11.15 18.29 -9.00
CA GLU A 41 11.98 19.44 -8.63
C GLU A 41 11.40 20.21 -7.44
N LEU A 42 10.09 20.46 -7.44
CA LEU A 42 9.39 21.08 -6.31
C LEU A 42 9.48 20.22 -5.03
N LEU A 43 9.42 18.90 -5.18
CA LEU A 43 9.61 17.99 -4.05
C LEU A 43 11.02 18.12 -3.46
N LYS A 44 12.05 18.21 -4.32
CA LYS A 44 13.45 18.41 -3.89
C LYS A 44 13.65 19.74 -3.16
N SER A 45 12.89 20.78 -3.50
CA SER A 45 12.91 22.05 -2.78
C SER A 45 12.10 22.04 -1.48
N GLY A 46 11.47 20.91 -1.13
CA GLY A 46 10.74 20.71 0.12
C GLY A 46 9.24 20.99 0.05
N ASP A 47 8.67 21.15 -1.15
CA ASP A 47 7.23 21.41 -1.32
C ASP A 47 6.40 20.16 -0.98
N LYS A 48 5.68 20.21 0.15
CA LYS A 48 4.78 19.15 0.59
C LYS A 48 3.57 18.96 -0.34
N LYS A 49 3.13 20.00 -1.07
CA LYS A 49 2.02 19.88 -2.03
C LYS A 49 2.45 19.05 -3.23
N ALA A 50 3.69 19.24 -3.70
CA ALA A 50 4.23 18.44 -4.80
C ALA A 50 4.24 16.94 -4.46
N LYS A 51 4.60 16.58 -3.23
CA LYS A 51 4.49 15.19 -2.74
C LYS A 51 3.07 14.65 -2.87
N GLY A 52 2.07 15.41 -2.41
CA GLY A 52 0.67 15.02 -2.50
C GLY A 52 0.22 14.75 -3.94
N VAL A 53 0.56 15.66 -4.86
CA VAL A 53 0.26 15.49 -6.28
C VAL A 53 0.91 14.22 -6.85
N LEU A 54 2.21 14.01 -6.58
CA LEU A 54 2.91 12.81 -7.07
C LEU A 54 2.28 11.52 -6.54
N ILE A 55 1.85 11.49 -5.28
CA ILE A 55 1.14 10.34 -4.70
C ILE A 55 -0.19 10.12 -5.42
N GLU A 56 -1.06 11.13 -5.46
CA GLU A 56 -2.41 11.03 -6.04
C GLU A 56 -2.39 10.58 -7.49
N ARG A 57 -1.47 11.13 -8.29
CA ARG A 57 -1.32 10.83 -9.73
C ARG A 57 -0.77 9.42 -9.98
N ASN A 58 -0.19 8.77 -8.96
CA ASN A 58 0.36 7.42 -9.04
C ASN A 58 -0.46 6.36 -8.28
N LEU A 59 -1.60 6.71 -7.65
CA LEU A 59 -2.44 5.73 -6.94
C LEU A 59 -2.97 4.60 -7.84
N ARG A 60 -3.21 4.88 -9.12
CA ARG A 60 -3.60 3.85 -10.11
C ARG A 60 -2.56 2.74 -10.25
N LEU A 61 -1.27 3.08 -10.12
CA LEU A 61 -0.18 2.12 -10.16
C LEU A 61 -0.25 1.16 -8.96
N VAL A 62 -0.52 1.70 -7.76
CA VAL A 62 -0.68 0.89 -6.53
C VAL A 62 -1.82 -0.12 -6.72
N ALA A 63 -2.99 0.34 -7.16
CA ALA A 63 -4.13 -0.54 -7.40
C ALA A 63 -3.82 -1.63 -8.45
N HIS A 64 -3.12 -1.27 -9.53
CA HIS A 64 -2.71 -2.22 -10.56
C HIS A 64 -1.77 -3.30 -10.01
N ILE A 65 -0.78 -2.92 -9.20
CA ILE A 65 0.18 -3.86 -8.63
C ILE A 65 -0.50 -4.75 -7.59
N VAL A 66 -1.30 -4.18 -6.68
CA VAL A 66 -2.00 -4.92 -5.61
C VAL A 66 -2.89 -6.02 -6.19
N LYS A 67 -3.55 -5.77 -7.33
CA LYS A 67 -4.39 -6.78 -8.01
C LYS A 67 -3.65 -8.10 -8.30
N LYS A 68 -2.34 -8.05 -8.56
CA LYS A 68 -1.49 -9.24 -8.79
C LYS A 68 -1.27 -10.07 -7.52
N TYR A 69 -1.40 -9.47 -6.34
CA TYR A 69 -1.15 -10.08 -5.04
C TYR A 69 -2.42 -10.39 -4.25
N GLN A 70 -3.59 -10.25 -4.88
CA GLN A 70 -4.87 -10.60 -4.26
C GLN A 70 -4.93 -12.13 -4.04
N ILE A 71 -5.11 -12.54 -2.79
CA ILE A 71 -5.25 -13.94 -2.38
C ILE A 71 -6.64 -14.10 -1.75
N PRO A 72 -7.33 -15.24 -1.94
CA PRO A 72 -8.59 -15.51 -1.25
C PRO A 72 -8.46 -15.32 0.27
N ASN A 73 -9.48 -14.74 0.90
CA ASN A 73 -9.56 -14.47 2.34
C ASN A 73 -8.55 -13.44 2.90
N LYS A 74 -7.87 -12.68 2.05
CA LYS A 74 -7.05 -11.54 2.49
C LYS A 74 -7.73 -10.22 2.14
N ASP A 75 -7.71 -9.29 3.08
CA ASP A 75 -8.26 -7.96 2.91
C ASP A 75 -7.47 -7.18 1.85
N ILE A 76 -8.18 -6.72 0.83
CA ILE A 76 -7.58 -5.94 -0.25
C ILE A 76 -7.25 -4.52 0.20
N ASP A 77 -8.00 -3.99 1.16
CA ASP A 77 -7.78 -2.63 1.67
C ASP A 77 -6.46 -2.56 2.47
N GLU A 78 -6.09 -3.65 3.15
CA GLU A 78 -4.77 -3.80 3.77
C GLU A 78 -3.65 -3.75 2.71
N LEU A 79 -3.81 -4.47 1.60
CA LEU A 79 -2.81 -4.50 0.52
C LEU A 79 -2.67 -3.13 -0.16
N ILE A 80 -3.77 -2.42 -0.40
CA ILE A 80 -3.76 -1.05 -0.94
C ILE A 80 -3.07 -0.09 0.01
N SER A 81 -3.34 -0.21 1.31
CA SER A 81 -2.72 0.64 2.33
C SER A 81 -1.21 0.41 2.38
N ILE A 82 -0.77 -0.85 2.42
CA ILE A 82 0.66 -1.20 2.41
C ILE A 82 1.33 -0.80 1.09
N GLY A 83 0.67 -1.00 -0.04
CA GLY A 83 1.15 -0.55 -1.33
C GLY A 83 1.31 0.97 -1.40
N THR A 84 0.37 1.72 -0.82
CA THR A 84 0.43 3.19 -0.72
C THR A 84 1.63 3.64 0.13
N VAL A 85 1.93 2.94 1.24
CA VAL A 85 3.15 3.19 2.02
C VAL A 85 4.40 2.97 1.16
N GLY A 86 4.43 1.93 0.34
CA GLY A 86 5.52 1.68 -0.61
C GLY A 86 5.68 2.79 -1.66
N LEU A 87 4.59 3.31 -2.18
CA LEU A 87 4.60 4.47 -3.09
C LEU A 87 5.16 5.72 -2.42
N ILE A 88 4.71 6.03 -1.19
CA ILE A 88 5.17 7.19 -0.43
C ILE A 88 6.69 7.10 -0.20
N LYS A 89 7.17 5.94 0.27
CA LYS A 89 8.60 5.68 0.46
C LYS A 89 9.37 5.85 -0.85
N ALA A 90 8.83 5.35 -1.95
CA ALA A 90 9.46 5.49 -3.26
C ALA A 90 9.60 6.95 -3.67
N ILE A 91 8.55 7.76 -3.50
CA ILE A 91 8.59 9.19 -3.83
C ILE A 91 9.60 9.93 -2.93
N ASP A 92 9.66 9.60 -1.65
CA ASP A 92 10.61 10.20 -0.71
C ASP A 92 12.08 9.88 -1.02
N SER A 93 12.37 8.69 -1.55
CA SER A 93 13.72 8.24 -1.87
C SER A 93 14.08 8.25 -3.36
N PHE A 94 13.18 8.77 -4.20
CA PHE A 94 13.39 8.75 -5.65
C PHE A 94 14.50 9.72 -6.07
N ASP A 95 15.33 9.27 -7.01
CA ASP A 95 16.42 10.05 -7.55
C ASP A 95 16.45 9.94 -9.08
N ALA A 96 16.06 11.03 -9.73
CA ALA A 96 16.03 11.14 -11.19
C ALA A 96 17.42 11.00 -11.84
N SER A 97 18.51 11.28 -11.11
CA SER A 97 19.88 11.17 -11.66
C SER A 97 20.27 9.73 -12.02
N LYS A 98 19.54 8.74 -11.50
CA LYS A 98 19.75 7.31 -11.77
C LYS A 98 19.16 6.84 -13.11
N GLY A 99 18.51 7.73 -13.87
CA GLY A 99 18.02 7.44 -15.22
C GLY A 99 16.82 6.49 -15.28
N THR A 100 16.11 6.31 -14.16
CA THR A 100 14.91 5.46 -14.09
C THR A 100 13.67 6.30 -13.90
N ARG A 101 12.56 5.95 -14.57
CA ARG A 101 11.26 6.64 -14.38
C ARG A 101 10.72 6.39 -12.98
N LEU A 102 9.99 7.38 -12.44
CA LEU A 102 9.39 7.27 -11.10
C LEU A 102 8.50 6.04 -10.99
N ALA A 103 7.60 5.83 -11.96
CA ALA A 103 6.70 4.67 -11.97
C ALA A 103 7.44 3.33 -11.90
N THR A 104 8.58 3.20 -12.60
CA THR A 104 9.40 1.98 -12.58
C THR A 104 10.00 1.76 -11.19
N TYR A 105 10.57 2.79 -10.59
CA TYR A 105 11.14 2.70 -9.25
C TYR A 105 10.06 2.41 -8.19
N ALA A 106 8.97 3.18 -8.22
CA ALA A 106 7.83 3.02 -7.34
C ALA A 106 7.23 1.62 -7.41
N SER A 107 7.14 1.03 -8.61
CA SER A 107 6.62 -0.34 -8.75
C SER A 107 7.40 -1.36 -7.91
N ARG A 108 8.73 -1.25 -7.86
CA ARG A 108 9.59 -2.13 -7.07
C ARG A 108 9.41 -1.90 -5.57
N CYS A 109 9.29 -0.66 -5.14
CA CYS A 109 9.04 -0.33 -3.73
C CYS A 109 7.66 -0.83 -3.25
N ILE A 110 6.62 -0.66 -4.07
CA ILE A 110 5.26 -1.15 -3.80
C ILE A 110 5.27 -2.68 -3.65
N GLU A 111 5.85 -3.39 -4.63
CA GLU A 111 5.97 -4.86 -4.56
C GLU A 111 6.75 -5.31 -3.32
N ASN A 112 7.83 -4.61 -2.97
CA ASN A 112 8.64 -4.94 -1.80
C ASN A 112 7.85 -4.84 -0.48
N GLU A 113 7.10 -3.76 -0.26
CA GLU A 113 6.29 -3.61 0.97
C GLU A 113 5.21 -4.69 1.08
N ILE A 114 4.54 -5.04 -0.03
CA ILE A 114 3.56 -6.13 -0.06
C ILE A 114 4.23 -7.48 0.28
N LEU A 115 5.41 -7.74 -0.28
CA LEU A 115 6.16 -8.96 0.04
C LEU A 115 6.64 -8.99 1.49
N MET A 116 7.02 -7.84 2.07
CA MET A 116 7.36 -7.75 3.49
C MET A 116 6.17 -8.09 4.40
N LEU A 117 4.96 -7.61 4.06
CA LEU A 117 3.74 -7.98 4.77
C LEU A 117 3.50 -9.50 4.78
N PHE A 118 3.72 -10.17 3.65
CA PHE A 118 3.56 -11.63 3.59
C PHE A 118 4.61 -12.37 4.41
N ARG A 119 5.85 -11.85 4.47
CA ARG A 119 6.91 -12.42 5.29
C ARG A 119 6.60 -12.30 6.79
N SER A 120 6.11 -11.14 7.24
CA SER A 120 5.73 -10.94 8.65
C SER A 120 4.53 -11.80 9.04
N SER A 121 3.52 -11.89 8.16
CA SER A 121 2.33 -12.75 8.39
C SER A 121 2.70 -14.23 8.52
N LYS A 122 3.67 -14.71 7.72
CA LYS A 122 4.15 -16.10 7.80
C LYS A 122 4.91 -16.37 9.08
N LYS A 123 5.70 -15.40 9.57
CA LYS A 123 6.43 -15.52 10.84
C LYS A 123 5.45 -15.71 12.00
N GLN A 124 4.40 -14.90 12.07
CA GLN A 124 3.39 -14.99 13.13
C GLN A 124 2.67 -16.35 13.15
N LYS A 125 2.40 -16.97 11.99
CA LYS A 125 1.80 -18.32 11.93
C LYS A 125 2.72 -19.44 12.43
N GLY A 126 4.02 -19.21 12.52
CA GLY A 126 5.00 -20.19 13.01
C GLY A 126 5.33 -20.05 14.49
N GLU A 127 4.75 -19.07 15.18
CA GLU A 127 4.94 -18.88 16.63
C GLU A 127 3.92 -19.75 17.37
N THR A 128 4.42 -20.70 18.17
CA THR A 128 3.63 -21.48 19.15
C THR A 128 3.73 -20.80 20.51
N PHE A 129 2.61 -20.66 21.20
CA PHE A 129 2.57 -20.06 22.53
C PHE A 129 3.11 -21.03 23.59
N LEU A 130 3.68 -20.49 24.67
CA LEU A 130 4.21 -21.30 25.76
C LEU A 130 3.15 -22.16 26.46
N HIS A 131 1.88 -21.76 26.37
CA HIS A 131 0.74 -22.49 26.95
C HIS A 131 0.05 -23.41 25.93
N ASP A 132 0.52 -23.45 24.68
CA ASP A 132 -0.02 -24.40 23.72
C ASP A 132 0.42 -25.81 24.13
N PRO A 133 -0.50 -26.78 24.17
CA PRO A 133 -0.16 -28.15 24.54
C PRO A 133 0.88 -28.70 23.55
N ILE A 134 1.87 -29.45 24.05
CA ILE A 134 2.94 -30.04 23.23
C ILE A 134 2.36 -31.06 22.22
N GLY A 135 1.15 -31.54 22.50
CA GLY A 135 0.28 -32.32 21.63
C GLY A 135 -0.95 -32.84 22.39
N VAL A 136 -1.67 -33.77 21.78
CA VAL A 136 -2.80 -34.48 22.41
C VAL A 136 -2.52 -35.98 22.39
N ASP A 137 -2.88 -36.68 23.46
CA ASP A 137 -2.84 -38.15 23.48
C ASP A 137 -3.97 -38.75 22.60
N LYS A 138 -4.03 -40.09 22.52
CA LYS A 138 -5.09 -40.79 21.75
C LYS A 138 -6.48 -40.64 22.35
N GLU A 139 -6.58 -40.16 23.58
CA GLU A 139 -7.79 -39.98 24.37
C GLU A 139 -8.27 -38.50 24.34
N GLY A 140 -7.48 -37.60 23.74
CA GLY A 140 -7.78 -36.18 23.58
C GLY A 140 -7.32 -35.30 24.76
N ASN A 141 -6.52 -35.83 25.70
CA ASN A 141 -5.98 -35.04 26.80
C ASN A 141 -4.72 -34.30 26.35
N GLU A 142 -4.51 -33.10 26.93
CA GLU A 142 -3.32 -32.29 26.70
C GLU A 142 -2.10 -32.97 27.34
N ILE A 143 -1.04 -33.20 26.54
CA ILE A 143 0.26 -33.58 27.08
C ILE A 143 0.99 -32.30 27.51
N SER A 144 1.07 -32.09 28.82
CA SER A 144 1.85 -31.03 29.48
C SER A 144 3.33 -31.39 29.59
#